data_AF-A0A822F091-F1
#
_entry.id   AF-A0A822F091-F1
#
_cell.length_a   1.000
_cell.length_b   1.000
_cell.length_c   1.000
_cell.angle_alpha   90.00
_cell.angle_beta   90.00
_cell.angle_gamma   90.00
#
_symmetry.space_group_name_H-M   'P 1'
#
loop_
_entity.id
_entity.type
_entity.pdbx_description
1 polymer ?
#
loop_
_entity_poly.entity_id
_entity_poly.type
_entity_poly.pdbx_seq_one_letter_code
_entity_poly.pdbx_strand_id
1 'polypeptide(L)' 'SYYTIVVDGKENKDAAWYYPNTKEAANNIKGYIAFWKGVKIQ' A
#
# COMPACT_ATOMS: atom_id res chain seq x y z
N SER A 1 4.90 4.70 5.42
CA SER A 1 6.00 3.74 5.19
C SER A 1 5.79 3.05 3.86
N TYR A 2 6.84 2.91 3.04
CA TYR A 2 6.78 2.22 1.74
C TYR A 2 7.15 0.75 1.94
N TYR A 3 6.47 -0.15 1.23
CA TYR A 3 6.66 -1.60 1.28
C TYR A 3 6.89 -2.15 -0.12
N THR A 4 7.86 -3.06 -0.22
CA THR A 4 8.06 -3.90 -1.40
C THR A 4 7.12 -5.10 -1.31
N ILE A 5 6.43 -5.39 -2.41
CA ILE A 5 5.51 -6.54 -2.49
C ILE A 5 6.22 -7.65 -3.25
N VAL A 6 6.14 -8.88 -2.75
CA VAL A 6 6.63 -10.07 -3.45
C VAL A 6 5.45 -10.96 -3.77
N VAL A 7 5.21 -11.24 -5.06
CA VAL A 7 4.17 -12.17 -5.53
C VAL A 7 4.81 -13.11 -6.54
N ASP A 8 4.65 -14.42 -6.35
CA ASP A 8 5.19 -15.46 -7.25
C ASP A 8 6.68 -15.28 -7.59
N GLY A 9 7.49 -14.86 -6.60
CA GLY A 9 8.92 -14.62 -6.77
C GLY A 9 9.29 -13.34 -7.53
N LYS A 10 8.30 -12.52 -7.93
CA LYS A 10 8.51 -11.21 -8.53
C LYS A 10 8.37 -10.12 -7.47
N GLU A 11 9.40 -9.29 -7.36
CA GLU A 11 9.42 -8.16 -6.45
C GLU A 11 8.94 -6.89 -7.16
N ASN A 12 7.94 -6.23 -6.57
CA ASN A 12 7.52 -4.89 -6.98
C ASN A 12 7.92 -3.89 -5.88
N LYS A 13 9.08 -3.26 -6.10
CA LYS A 13 9.68 -2.30 -5.16
C LYS A 13 8.80 -1.07 -5.03
N ASP A 14 8.63 -0.64 -3.78
CA ASP A 14 7.82 0.51 -3.40
C ASP A 14 6.34 0.40 -3.80
N ALA A 15 5.80 -0.78 -4.11
CA ALA A 15 4.45 -0.95 -4.65
C ALA A 15 3.31 -0.80 -3.63
N ALA A 16 3.63 -0.64 -2.35
CA ALA A 16 2.65 -0.41 -1.29
C ALA A 16 3.08 0.71 -0.34
N TRP A 17 2.10 1.39 0.23
CA TRP A 17 2.32 2.38 1.28
C TRP A 17 1.28 2.30 2.39
N TYR A 18 1.74 2.54 3.61
CA TYR A 18 0.95 2.52 4.83
C TYR A 18 0.75 3.94 5.38
N TYR A 19 -0.49 4.24 5.75
CA TYR A 19 -0.91 5.49 6.38
C TYR A 19 -1.14 5.28 7.90
N PRO A 20 -0.10 5.44 8.75
CA PRO A 20 -0.23 5.28 10.21
C PRO A 20 -1.06 6.38 10.86
N ASN A 21 -0.97 7.61 10.33
CA ASN A 21 -1.66 8.78 10.85
C ASN A 21 -2.39 9.45 9.68
N THR A 22 -3.72 9.38 9.69
CA THR A 22 -4.59 10.00 8.70
C THR A 22 -5.12 11.33 9.21
N LYS A 23 -5.37 12.27 8.30
CA LYS A 23 -6.16 13.47 8.62
C LYS A 23 -7.58 13.04 9.00
N GLU A 24 -8.29 13.85 9.78
CA GLU A 24 -9.67 13.53 10.23
C GLU A 24 -10.60 13.18 9.06
N ALA A 25 -10.51 13.93 7.96
CA ALA A 25 -11.29 13.68 6.74
C ALA A 25 -10.96 12.35 6.03
N ALA A 26 -9.82 11.72 6.37
CA ALA A 26 -9.32 10.49 5.77
C ALA A 26 -9.23 9.34 6.79
N ASN A 27 -9.93 9.43 7.93
CA ASN A 27 -9.92 8.38 8.94
C ASN A 27 -10.38 7.01 8.42
N ASN A 28 -11.20 6.99 7.37
CA ASN A 28 -11.66 5.76 6.73
C ASN A 28 -10.52 4.93 6.10
N ILE A 29 -9.36 5.54 5.81
CA ILE A 29 -8.17 4.85 5.27
C ILE A 29 -7.06 4.68 6.31
N LYS A 30 -7.35 4.95 7.60
CA LYS A 30 -6.38 4.79 8.68
C LYS A 30 -6.03 3.33 8.89
N GLY A 31 -4.74 3.02 8.90
CA GLY A 31 -4.28 1.64 9.08
C GLY A 31 -4.41 0.77 7.82
N TYR A 32 -4.83 1.33 6.69
CA TYR A 32 -4.88 0.62 5.42
C TYR A 32 -3.54 0.69 4.69
N ILE A 33 -3.26 -0.37 3.92
CA ILE A 33 -2.16 -0.43 2.97
C ILE A 33 -2.76 -0.14 1.59
N ALA A 34 -2.26 0.89 0.93
CA ALA A 34 -2.65 1.17 -0.44
C ALA A 34 -1.56 0.68 -1.41
N PHE A 35 -2.03 0.19 -2.55
CA PHE A 35 -1.24 -0.48 -3.58
C PHE A 35 -1.22 0.37 -4.85
N TRP A 36 -0.06 0.49 -5.48
CA TRP A 36 0.10 1.33 -6.67
C TRP A 36 1.20 0.77 -7.59
N LYS A 37 1.32 1.34 -8.78
CA LYS A 37 2.33 0.97 -9.80
C LYS A 37 2.24 -0.49 -10.26
N GLY A 38 1.14 -0.81 -10.96
CA GLY A 38 0.97 -2.10 -11.64
C GLY A 38 0.45 -3.24 -10.77
N VAL A 39 -0.01 -2.97 -9.55
CA VAL A 39 -0.69 -3.95 -8.70
C VAL A 39 -2.16 -4.03 -9.11
N LYS A 40 -2.62 -5.23 -9.48
CA LYS A 40 -4.04 -5.55 -9.71
C LYS A 40 -4.49 -6.55 -8.66
N ILE A 41 -5.49 -6.18 -7.88
CA ILE A 41 -6.15 -7.05 -6.90
C ILE A 41 -7.34 -7.69 -7.61
N GLN A 42 -7.44 -9.02 -7.59
CA GLN A 42 -8.57 -9.78 -8.13
C GLN A 42 -9.25 -10.59 -7.04
#